data_AF-A0A1X7U359-F1
#
_entry.id   AF-A0A1X7U359-F1
#
_cell.length_a   1.000
_cell.length_b   1.000
_cell.length_c   1.000
_cell.angle_alpha   90.00
_cell.angle_beta   90.00
_cell.angle_gamma   90.00
#
_symmetry.space_group_name_H-M   'P 1'
#
loop_
_entity.id
_entity.type
_entity.pdbx_description
1 polymer ?
#
loop_
_entity_poly.entity_id
_entity_poly.type
_entity_poly.pdbx_seq_one_letter_code
_entity_poly.pdbx_strand_id
1 'polypeptide(L)'
;MAEAPEKRKKRKSKKNQDTNPPEALSAAAPSVVETKCSNFEEELSWCVRQLELGLLRPKDKGGTSQQKQEAQGILNKLRSSKTPLPRKRQLMKLTFGDYRSKMKQEEEKVERERQAFVRISTDTVKAGQFYKASQAKDILQKDKGGARFKFNFQIEADD
;
A
#
# COMPACT_ATOMS: atom_id res chain seq x y z
N MET A 1 19.94 58.55 30.25
CA MET A 1 18.95 57.70 30.94
C MET A 1 18.54 56.62 29.94
N ALA A 2 19.26 55.51 29.81
CA ALA A 2 19.25 54.32 30.68
C ALA A 2 17.85 53.66 30.74
N GLU A 3 17.62 52.63 29.91
CA GLU A 3 17.05 51.37 30.39
C GLU A 3 17.43 50.22 29.45
N ALA A 4 17.97 49.16 30.06
CA ALA A 4 18.52 47.96 29.46
C ALA A 4 17.53 46.78 29.64
N PRO A 5 17.66 45.69 28.86
CA PRO A 5 16.64 44.64 28.76
C PRO A 5 16.68 43.60 29.91
N GLU A 6 15.51 43.24 30.44
CA GLU A 6 15.38 42.23 31.49
C GLU A 6 15.25 40.79 30.92
N LYS A 7 16.27 39.97 31.15
CA LYS A 7 16.20 38.50 31.09
C LYS A 7 15.83 37.97 32.47
N ARG A 8 14.94 36.96 32.58
CA ARG A 8 14.98 35.89 33.63
C ARG A 8 13.86 34.84 33.44
N LYS A 9 14.21 33.58 33.15
CA LYS A 9 14.42 32.41 34.06
C LYS A 9 13.16 31.59 34.40
N LYS A 10 12.97 30.53 33.60
CA LYS A 10 12.57 29.13 33.91
C LYS A 10 12.23 28.83 35.39
N ARG A 11 11.01 28.34 35.66
CA ARG A 11 10.73 27.47 36.82
C ARG A 11 9.84 26.29 36.45
N LYS A 12 10.27 25.15 36.97
CA LYS A 12 9.78 23.79 36.83
C LYS A 12 8.86 23.51 38.02
N SER A 13 7.65 23.02 37.78
CA SER A 13 6.82 22.40 38.82
C SER A 13 6.61 20.94 38.49
N LYS A 14 7.02 20.09 39.43
CA LYS A 14 7.00 18.63 39.40
C LYS A 14 6.72 18.19 40.83
N LYS A 15 5.50 17.71 41.14
CA LYS A 15 5.12 16.83 42.28
C LYS A 15 3.58 16.70 42.20
N ASN A 16 2.92 15.58 41.93
CA ASN A 16 3.01 14.15 42.31
C ASN A 16 2.12 13.80 43.52
N GLN A 17 1.64 12.55 43.49
CA GLN A 17 1.06 11.70 44.56
C GLN A 17 -0.45 11.51 44.49
N ASP A 18 -1.03 10.34 44.74
CA ASP A 18 -0.63 8.92 44.87
C ASP A 18 -2.01 8.19 44.96
N THR A 19 -2.25 6.98 44.46
CA THR A 19 -2.22 5.72 45.24
C THR A 19 -2.81 4.57 44.40
N ASN A 20 -2.21 3.39 44.52
CA ASN A 20 -2.44 2.11 43.80
C ASN A 20 -3.64 1.29 44.38
N PRO A 21 -3.84 -0.01 44.05
CA PRO A 21 -4.31 -0.64 42.80
C PRO A 21 -5.59 -1.51 43.06
N PRO A 22 -6.11 -2.28 42.08
CA PRO A 22 -6.11 -3.71 42.36
C PRO A 22 -5.61 -4.57 41.19
N GLU A 23 -4.71 -5.46 41.56
CA GLU A 23 -4.23 -6.63 40.86
C GLU A 23 -5.37 -7.67 40.74
N ALA A 24 -5.64 -8.17 39.53
CA ALA A 24 -5.96 -9.57 39.27
C ALA A 24 -6.35 -9.82 37.79
N LEU A 25 -5.60 -10.76 37.18
CA LEU A 25 -6.04 -11.72 36.16
C LEU A 25 -6.22 -11.24 34.72
N SER A 26 -5.25 -11.60 33.87
CA SER A 26 -5.39 -12.75 32.95
C SER A 26 -4.79 -12.49 31.56
N ALA A 27 -4.04 -13.48 31.10
CA ALA A 27 -3.19 -13.48 29.93
C ALA A 27 -3.98 -13.42 28.60
N ALA A 28 -3.83 -12.33 27.83
CA ALA A 28 -4.13 -12.26 26.40
C ALA A 28 -3.64 -10.94 25.75
N ALA A 29 -2.33 -10.75 25.57
CA ALA A 29 -1.84 -9.53 24.90
C ALA A 29 -0.60 -9.72 23.99
N PRO A 30 -0.70 -10.50 22.90
CA PRO A 30 0.15 -10.24 21.73
C PRO A 30 -0.58 -9.55 20.54
N SER A 31 -1.91 -9.54 20.44
CA SER A 31 -2.59 -9.15 19.17
C SER A 31 -2.76 -7.65 18.89
N VAL A 32 -2.73 -6.78 19.92
CA VAL A 32 -3.05 -5.34 19.74
C VAL A 32 -1.84 -4.51 19.29
N VAL A 33 -0.63 -4.97 19.56
CA VAL A 33 0.61 -4.26 19.18
C VAL A 33 0.99 -4.58 17.74
N GLU A 34 0.85 -5.85 17.33
CA GLU A 34 1.04 -6.28 15.94
C GLU A 34 0.06 -5.57 15.01
N THR A 35 -1.23 -5.55 15.33
CA THR A 35 -2.24 -4.86 14.49
C THR A 35 -1.91 -3.39 14.24
N LYS A 36 -1.49 -2.63 15.26
CA LYS A 36 -1.11 -1.22 15.09
C LYS A 36 0.16 -1.04 14.26
N CYS A 37 1.14 -1.94 14.39
CA CYS A 37 2.35 -1.91 13.58
C CYS A 37 2.06 -2.30 12.12
N SER A 38 1.26 -3.34 11.88
CA SER A 38 0.86 -3.77 10.53
C SER A 38 0.12 -2.68 9.77
N ASN A 39 -0.85 -2.02 10.42
CA ASN A 39 -1.57 -0.90 9.82
C ASN A 39 -0.62 0.25 9.38
N PHE A 40 0.42 0.55 10.19
CA PHE A 40 1.35 1.61 9.82
C PHE A 40 2.26 1.22 8.65
N GLU A 41 2.68 -0.04 8.56
CA GLU A 41 3.51 -0.50 7.44
C GLU A 41 2.73 -0.47 6.13
N GLU A 42 1.44 -0.86 6.17
CA GLU A 42 0.53 -0.72 5.03
C GLU A 42 0.37 0.76 4.61
N GLU A 43 0.10 1.66 5.56
CA GLU A 43 0.08 3.11 5.33
C GLU A 43 1.38 3.63 4.69
N LEU A 44 2.53 3.19 5.22
CA LEU A 44 3.85 3.58 4.73
C LEU A 44 4.06 3.08 3.28
N SER A 45 3.76 1.80 3.03
CA SER A 45 3.91 1.18 1.72
C SER A 45 3.04 1.88 0.66
N TRP A 46 1.81 2.26 1.03
CA TRP A 46 0.91 3.00 0.16
C TRP A 46 1.50 4.38 -0.19
N CYS A 47 1.96 5.13 0.81
CA CYS A 47 2.58 6.44 0.58
C CYS A 47 3.84 6.35 -0.30
N VAL A 48 4.67 5.33 -0.09
CA VAL A 48 5.87 5.05 -0.91
C VAL A 48 5.47 4.80 -2.37
N ARG A 49 4.49 3.93 -2.61
CA ARG A 49 3.95 3.65 -3.94
C ARG A 49 3.41 4.91 -4.62
N GLN A 50 2.69 5.78 -3.89
CA GLN A 50 2.17 7.03 -4.45
C GLN A 50 3.29 8.00 -4.89
N LEU A 51 4.39 8.09 -4.13
CA LEU A 51 5.55 8.90 -4.52
C LEU A 51 6.21 8.35 -5.79
N GLU A 52 6.38 7.03 -5.89
CA GLU A 52 6.97 6.38 -7.05
C GLU A 52 6.14 6.58 -8.31
N LEU A 53 4.82 6.35 -8.22
CA LEU A 53 3.89 6.64 -9.31
C LEU A 53 3.96 8.11 -9.73
N GLY A 54 4.15 9.02 -8.78
CA GLY A 54 4.35 10.44 -9.06
C GLY A 54 5.61 10.78 -9.85
N LEU A 55 6.71 10.07 -9.58
CA LEU A 55 7.97 10.24 -10.27
C LEU A 55 7.96 9.63 -11.68
N LEU A 56 7.26 8.51 -11.85
CA LEU A 56 7.10 7.81 -13.13
C LEU A 56 6.19 8.56 -14.13
N ARG A 57 5.35 9.51 -13.66
CA ARG A 57 4.51 10.30 -14.56
C ARG A 57 5.35 11.15 -15.54
N PRO A 58 5.02 11.14 -16.85
CA PRO A 58 5.67 11.97 -17.87
C PRO A 58 5.71 13.45 -17.47
N LYS A 59 6.74 14.21 -17.88
CA LYS A 59 6.98 15.61 -17.46
C LYS A 59 5.82 16.56 -17.81
N ASP A 60 5.04 16.20 -18.81
CA ASP A 60 3.84 16.86 -19.31
C ASP A 60 2.65 16.78 -18.32
N LYS A 61 2.62 15.77 -17.43
CA LYS A 61 1.63 15.65 -16.34
C LYS A 61 2.25 15.55 -14.93
N GLY A 62 3.57 15.39 -14.85
CA GLY A 62 4.36 15.29 -13.63
C GLY A 62 5.08 16.60 -13.39
N GLY A 63 4.82 17.21 -12.23
CA GLY A 63 5.19 18.60 -11.95
C GLY A 63 6.68 18.95 -12.00
N THR A 64 6.98 20.21 -11.64
CA THR A 64 8.29 20.86 -11.80
C THR A 64 9.45 20.00 -11.31
N SER A 65 10.63 20.13 -11.94
CA SER A 65 11.86 19.40 -11.56
C SER A 65 12.13 19.40 -10.04
N GLN A 66 11.87 20.53 -9.36
CA GLN A 66 11.99 20.66 -7.91
C GLN A 66 11.06 19.72 -7.14
N GLN A 67 9.80 19.57 -7.55
CA GLN A 67 8.85 18.67 -6.90
C GLN A 67 9.29 17.20 -7.03
N LYS A 68 9.94 16.84 -8.14
CA LYS A 68 10.51 15.50 -8.31
C LYS A 68 11.69 15.27 -7.35
N GLN A 69 12.59 16.24 -7.22
CA GLN A 69 13.70 16.16 -6.26
C GLN A 69 13.22 16.09 -4.81
N GLU A 70 12.22 16.89 -4.46
CA GLU A 70 11.59 16.86 -3.14
C GLU A 70 10.95 15.49 -2.86
N ALA A 71 10.19 14.95 -3.82
CA ALA A 71 9.58 13.63 -3.72
C ALA A 71 10.62 12.52 -3.54
N GLN A 72 11.75 12.57 -4.25
CA GLN A 72 12.87 11.65 -4.06
C GLN A 72 13.49 11.78 -2.65
N GLY A 73 13.68 13.02 -2.16
CA GLY A 73 14.19 13.27 -0.81
C GLY A 73 13.26 12.73 0.28
N ILE A 74 11.94 12.84 0.10
CA ILE A 74 10.95 12.27 1.00
C ILE A 74 10.99 10.74 0.93
N LEU A 75 11.04 10.16 -0.27
CA LEU A 75 11.10 8.71 -0.49
C LEU A 75 12.29 8.08 0.25
N ASN A 76 13.46 8.70 0.15
CA ASN A 76 14.67 8.27 0.86
C ASN A 76 14.49 8.30 2.38
N LYS A 77 13.81 9.32 2.91
CA LYS A 77 13.52 9.43 4.34
C LYS A 77 12.51 8.38 4.81
N LEU A 78 11.50 8.05 4.00
CA LEU A 78 10.49 7.04 4.36
C LEU A 78 11.06 5.61 4.32
N ARG A 79 11.94 5.30 3.36
CA ARG A 79 12.61 4.00 3.24
C ARG A 79 13.73 3.77 4.26
N SER A 80 14.36 4.84 4.74
CA SER A 80 15.45 4.73 5.72
C SER A 80 14.94 4.13 7.04
N SER A 81 15.65 3.12 7.56
CA SER A 81 15.42 2.58 8.91
C SER A 81 15.86 3.55 10.02
N LYS A 82 16.70 4.54 9.67
CA LYS A 82 17.21 5.54 10.61
C LYS A 82 16.17 6.60 10.98
N THR A 83 15.08 6.72 10.24
CA THR A 83 14.05 7.71 10.53
C THR A 83 13.04 7.14 11.53
N PRO A 84 12.83 7.81 12.69
CA PRO A 84 11.92 7.30 13.70
C PRO A 84 10.46 7.38 13.23
N LEU A 85 9.63 6.43 13.66
CA LEU A 85 8.22 6.28 13.23
C LEU A 85 7.38 7.58 13.27
N PRO A 86 7.44 8.42 14.33
CA PRO A 86 6.67 9.67 14.36
C PRO A 86 7.06 10.63 13.23
N ARG A 87 8.34 10.64 12.84
CA ARG A 87 8.85 11.50 11.77
C ARG A 87 8.39 11.01 10.40
N LYS A 88 8.30 9.69 10.18
CA LYS A 88 7.70 9.11 8.97
C LYS A 88 6.23 9.54 8.85
N ARG A 89 5.44 9.45 9.92
CA ARG A 89 4.04 9.92 9.94
C ARG A 89 3.91 11.41 9.62
N GLN A 90 4.78 12.24 10.19
CA GLN A 90 4.79 13.68 9.91
C GLN A 90 5.07 13.97 8.44
N LEU A 91 6.07 13.30 7.85
CA LEU A 91 6.39 13.42 6.43
C LEU A 91 5.19 13.02 5.58
N MET A 92 4.61 11.84 5.81
CA MET A 92 3.42 11.36 5.08
C MET A 92 2.26 12.34 5.17
N LYS A 93 2.00 12.90 6.37
CA LYS A 93 0.93 13.89 6.58
C LYS A 93 1.23 15.22 5.90
N LEU A 94 2.47 15.69 5.93
CA LEU A 94 2.86 16.93 5.27
C LEU A 94 2.74 16.83 3.74
N THR A 95 3.08 15.66 3.17
CA THR A 95 3.13 15.46 1.73
C THR A 95 1.79 15.11 1.12
N PHE A 96 1.00 14.28 1.81
CA PHE A 96 -0.28 13.78 1.30
C PHE A 96 -1.50 14.37 2.02
N GLY A 97 -1.31 15.06 3.14
CA GLY A 97 -2.42 15.43 4.02
C GLY A 97 -2.96 14.20 4.73
N ASP A 98 -4.27 14.02 4.70
CA ASP A 98 -4.92 12.84 5.24
C ASP A 98 -4.87 11.66 4.25
N TYR A 99 -3.76 10.92 4.28
CA TYR A 99 -3.53 9.78 3.40
C TYR A 99 -4.45 8.58 3.70
N ARG A 100 -5.01 8.45 4.90
CA ARG A 100 -5.92 7.33 5.24
C ARG A 100 -7.21 7.42 4.43
N SER A 101 -7.76 8.62 4.33
CA SER A 101 -8.93 8.89 3.50
C SER A 101 -8.66 8.60 2.02
N LYS A 102 -7.44 8.93 1.53
CA LYS A 102 -7.05 8.64 0.14
C LYS A 102 -6.88 7.14 -0.13
N MET A 103 -6.34 6.39 0.83
CA MET A 103 -6.21 4.93 0.72
C MET A 103 -7.59 4.28 0.58
N LYS A 104 -8.54 4.67 1.43
CA LYS A 104 -9.92 4.16 1.36
C LYS A 104 -10.61 4.50 0.04
N GLN A 105 -10.42 5.71 -0.47
CA GLN A 105 -10.97 6.09 -1.79
C GLN A 105 -10.41 5.24 -2.92
N GLU A 106 -9.11 4.92 -2.88
CA GLU A 106 -8.48 4.04 -3.87
C GLU A 106 -9.02 2.61 -3.74
N GLU A 107 -9.18 2.09 -2.52
CA GLU A 107 -9.77 0.77 -2.27
C GLU A 107 -11.21 0.69 -2.81
N GLU A 108 -12.05 1.69 -2.52
CA GLU A 108 -13.41 1.78 -3.05
C GLU A 108 -13.42 1.85 -4.58
N LYS A 109 -12.46 2.56 -5.18
CA LYS A 109 -12.32 2.65 -6.64
C LYS A 109 -11.91 1.30 -7.24
N VAL A 110 -10.91 0.64 -6.67
CA VAL A 110 -10.45 -0.68 -7.11
C VAL A 110 -11.56 -1.71 -6.95
N GLU A 111 -12.30 -1.68 -5.84
CA GLU A 111 -13.42 -2.58 -5.61
C GLU A 111 -14.56 -2.33 -6.61
N ARG A 112 -14.86 -1.07 -6.94
CA ARG A 112 -15.84 -0.74 -8.00
C ARG A 112 -15.38 -1.25 -9.37
N GLU A 113 -14.11 -1.08 -9.71
CA GLU A 113 -13.53 -1.59 -10.95
C GLU A 113 -13.53 -3.13 -10.98
N ARG A 114 -13.24 -3.77 -9.85
CA ARG A 114 -13.32 -5.22 -9.67
C ARG A 114 -14.73 -5.74 -9.87
N GLN A 115 -15.72 -5.10 -9.25
CA GLN A 115 -17.14 -5.45 -9.43
C GLN A 115 -17.59 -5.22 -10.88
N ALA A 116 -17.09 -4.19 -11.56
CA ALA A 116 -17.35 -3.99 -12.98
C ALA A 116 -16.70 -5.08 -13.85
N PHE A 117 -15.48 -5.51 -13.52
CA PHE A 117 -14.77 -6.56 -14.26
C PHE A 117 -15.38 -7.97 -14.03
N VAL A 118 -15.85 -8.25 -12.81
CA VAL A 118 -16.46 -9.54 -12.45
C VAL A 118 -17.92 -9.65 -12.93
N ARG A 119 -18.53 -8.57 -13.40
CA ARG A 119 -19.76 -8.61 -14.20
C ARG A 119 -19.48 -9.15 -15.61
N ILE A 120 -19.01 -10.40 -15.69
CA ILE A 120 -19.22 -11.21 -16.89
C ILE A 120 -20.73 -11.48 -16.88
N SER A 121 -21.45 -10.81 -17.78
CA SER A 121 -22.87 -11.07 -17.99
C SER A 121 -23.06 -12.57 -18.22
N THR A 122 -23.73 -13.25 -17.30
CA THR A 122 -24.21 -14.63 -17.48
C THR A 122 -25.24 -14.72 -18.61
N ASP A 123 -25.73 -13.57 -19.06
CA ASP A 123 -26.67 -13.43 -20.14
C ASP A 123 -25.90 -13.38 -21.46
N THR A 124 -25.91 -14.51 -22.19
CA THR A 124 -25.44 -14.72 -23.57
C THR A 124 -24.00 -15.16 -23.83
N VAL A 125 -23.34 -15.86 -22.90
CA VAL A 125 -22.33 -16.83 -23.36
C VAL A 125 -23.08 -17.93 -24.12
N LYS A 126 -22.99 -17.91 -25.45
CA LYS A 126 -23.40 -19.05 -26.29
C LYS A 126 -22.82 -20.30 -25.64
N ALA A 127 -23.66 -21.28 -25.32
CA ALA A 127 -23.26 -22.48 -24.59
C ALA A 127 -21.94 -23.00 -25.17
N GLY A 128 -20.89 -22.97 -24.35
CA GLY A 128 -19.57 -23.43 -24.77
C GLY A 128 -19.69 -24.85 -25.30
N GLN A 129 -19.15 -25.10 -26.49
CA GLN A 129 -19.26 -26.39 -27.13
C GLN A 129 -18.20 -27.31 -26.51
N PHE A 130 -18.62 -28.15 -25.56
CA PHE A 130 -17.73 -29.11 -24.90
C PHE A 130 -17.66 -30.39 -25.73
N TYR A 131 -16.48 -30.69 -26.28
CA TYR A 131 -16.25 -31.94 -26.98
C TYR A 131 -15.89 -33.04 -25.99
N LYS A 132 -16.75 -34.06 -25.88
CA LYS A 132 -16.43 -35.28 -25.13
C LYS A 132 -15.27 -35.99 -25.83
N ALA A 133 -14.23 -36.38 -25.10
CA ALA A 133 -13.00 -36.98 -25.64
C ALA A 133 -13.24 -38.16 -26.60
N SER A 134 -14.35 -38.90 -26.44
CA SER A 134 -14.74 -39.99 -27.35
C SER A 134 -15.11 -39.53 -28.77
N GLN A 135 -15.53 -38.28 -28.96
CA GLN A 135 -15.83 -37.67 -30.26
C GLN A 135 -14.70 -36.76 -30.78
N ALA A 136 -13.61 -36.58 -30.01
CA ALA A 136 -12.48 -35.75 -30.40
C ALA A 136 -11.64 -36.33 -31.56
N LYS A 137 -11.84 -37.61 -31.90
CA LYS A 137 -11.11 -38.29 -32.98
C LYS A 137 -11.41 -37.73 -34.38
N ASP A 138 -12.61 -37.19 -34.61
CA ASP A 138 -12.98 -36.57 -35.88
C ASP A 138 -12.57 -35.08 -35.97
N ILE A 139 -12.45 -34.41 -34.84
CA ILE A 139 -12.04 -32.99 -34.78
C ILE A 139 -10.51 -32.87 -34.92
N LEU A 140 -9.77 -33.82 -34.35
CA LEU A 140 -8.30 -33.82 -34.39
C LEU A 140 -7.71 -34.18 -35.76
N GLN A 141 -8.52 -34.65 -36.72
CA GLN A 141 -8.03 -35.03 -38.05
C GLN A 141 -8.12 -33.89 -39.09
N LYS A 142 -8.81 -32.79 -38.79
CA LYS A 142 -9.03 -31.72 -39.78
C LYS A 142 -7.94 -30.65 -39.81
N ASP A 143 -7.05 -30.64 -38.82
CA ASP A 143 -5.90 -29.73 -38.79
C ASP A 143 -4.65 -30.45 -39.31
N LYS A 144 -4.44 -30.41 -40.63
CA LYS A 144 -3.13 -30.71 -41.22
C LYS A 144 -2.14 -29.60 -40.83
N GLY A 145 -1.68 -29.66 -39.58
CA GLY A 145 -0.79 -28.68 -38.96
C GLY A 145 -0.70 -28.94 -37.46
N GLY A 146 -0.05 -30.03 -37.07
CA GLY A 146 -0.10 -30.66 -35.75
C GLY A 146 0.47 -29.85 -34.57
N ALA A 147 -0.17 -28.74 -34.22
CA ALA A 147 0.04 -28.10 -32.93
C ALA A 147 -0.99 -28.61 -31.92
N ARG A 148 -0.65 -29.71 -31.21
CA ARG A 148 -1.40 -30.11 -30.01
C ARG A 148 -1.41 -28.93 -29.02
N PHE A 149 -2.58 -28.59 -28.48
CA PHE A 149 -2.70 -27.56 -27.46
C PHE A 149 -1.74 -27.90 -26.29
N LYS A 150 -0.76 -27.03 -26.05
CA LYS A 150 0.16 -27.10 -24.91
C LYS A 150 0.09 -25.78 -24.18
N PHE A 151 -0.05 -25.84 -22.86
CA PHE A 151 0.24 -24.69 -22.03
C PHE A 151 1.73 -24.39 -22.15
N ASN A 152 2.06 -23.32 -22.87
CA ASN A 152 3.43 -22.90 -23.14
C ASN A 152 3.99 -22.09 -21.95
N PHE A 153 4.11 -22.73 -20.80
CA PHE A 153 4.92 -22.18 -19.70
C PHE A 153 6.36 -22.63 -19.92
N GLN A 154 7.23 -21.71 -20.32
CA GLN A 154 8.67 -21.95 -20.32
C GLN A 154 9.12 -22.00 -18.85
N ILE A 155 9.20 -23.21 -18.30
CA ILE A 155 9.84 -23.45 -17.01
C ILE A 155 11.29 -23.80 -17.36
N GLU A 156 12.19 -22.82 -17.21
CA GLU A 156 13.62 -23.07 -17.22
C GLU A 156 13.92 -23.91 -15.97
N ALA A 157 14.38 -25.14 -16.18
CA ALA A 157 14.93 -25.97 -15.12
C ALA A 157 16.42 -25.61 -15.02
N ASP A 158 16.76 -24.77 -14.04
CA ASP A 158 18.15 -24.60 -13.60
C ASP A 158 18.58 -25.87 -12.83
N ASP A 159 19.62 -26.54 -13.32
CA ASP A 159 20.43 -27.56 -12.62
C ASP A 159 21.74 -26.88 -12.15
#